data_AF-A0A4Q1CIU6-F1
#
_entry.id   AF-A0A4Q1CIU6-F1
#
_cell.length_a   1.000
_cell.length_b   1.000
_cell.length_c   1.000
_cell.angle_alpha   90.00
_cell.angle_beta   90.00
_cell.angle_gamma   90.00
#
_symmetry.space_group_name_H-M   'P 1'
#
loop_
_entity.id
_entity.type
_entity.pdbx_description
1 polymer ?
#
loop_
_entity_poly.entity_id
_entity_poly.type
_entity_poly.pdbx_seq_one_letter_code
_entity_poly.pdbx_strand_id
1 'polypeptide(L)'
;MKLWITYSTVFVIGIVAVLLLFNASANPEKMILGKWKETDWKFEKGIAFAADIAAASKTKTTQPEFSFHKAEDWEFLPGGLLRLNIAGKEEHLTWRLKGRGHVLQIEYGNNRTENYQLTVLDNNRMVLNAESDMQARGIAQLIFERTKTDSYAQKIQ
;
A
#
# COMPACT_ATOMS: atom_id res chain seq x y z
N MET A 1 -42.17 -18.19 -30.13
CA MET A 1 -41.59 -18.79 -28.91
C MET A 1 -40.08 -18.98 -28.97
N LYS A 2 -39.50 -19.58 -30.02
CA LYS A 2 -38.04 -19.82 -30.12
C LYS A 2 -37.17 -18.56 -29.96
N LEU A 3 -37.52 -17.46 -30.61
CA LEU A 3 -36.76 -16.21 -30.54
C LEU A 3 -36.66 -15.64 -29.12
N TRP A 4 -37.76 -15.66 -28.37
CA TRP A 4 -37.81 -15.16 -26.99
C TRP A 4 -36.92 -15.98 -26.05
N ILE A 5 -36.89 -17.30 -26.24
CA ILE A 5 -35.99 -18.19 -25.50
C ILE A 5 -34.53 -17.86 -25.87
N THR A 6 -34.21 -17.69 -27.16
CA THR A 6 -32.86 -17.34 -27.59
C THR A 6 -32.39 -16.00 -27.00
N TYR A 7 -33.22 -14.96 -27.04
CA TYR A 7 -32.88 -13.67 -26.44
C TYR A 7 -32.71 -13.76 -24.92
N SER A 8 -33.59 -14.49 -24.24
CA SER A 8 -33.49 -14.69 -22.79
C SER A 8 -32.22 -15.45 -22.42
N THR A 9 -31.83 -16.47 -23.18
CA THR A 9 -30.59 -17.22 -22.94
C THR A 9 -29.36 -16.34 -23.14
N VAL A 10 -29.29 -15.56 -24.22
CA VAL A 10 -28.16 -14.63 -24.46
C VAL A 10 -28.07 -13.58 -23.36
N PHE A 11 -29.21 -13.06 -22.91
CA PHE A 11 -29.26 -12.09 -21.81
C PHE A 11 -28.75 -12.67 -20.49
N VAL A 12 -29.16 -13.89 -20.13
CA VAL A 12 -28.68 -14.58 -18.93
C VAL A 12 -27.17 -14.87 -19.02
N ILE A 13 -26.68 -15.32 -20.17
CA ILE A 13 -25.23 -15.53 -20.39
C ILE A 13 -24.47 -14.22 -20.22
N GLY A 14 -25.01 -13.10 -20.73
CA GLY A 14 -24.43 -11.77 -20.54
C GLY A 14 -24.34 -11.37 -19.07
N ILE A 15 -25.40 -11.60 -18.28
CA ILE A 15 -25.39 -11.34 -16.84
C ILE A 15 -24.35 -12.21 -16.14
N VAL A 16 -24.31 -13.51 -16.43
CA VAL A 16 -23.34 -14.44 -15.83
C VAL A 16 -21.91 -14.00 -16.15
N ALA A 17 -21.61 -13.63 -17.39
CA ALA A 17 -20.29 -13.15 -17.79
C ALA A 17 -19.89 -11.88 -17.02
N VAL A 18 -20.81 -10.92 -16.86
CA VAL A 18 -20.56 -9.69 -16.08
C VAL A 18 -20.31 -10.02 -14.60
N LEU A 19 -21.09 -10.92 -13.99
CA LEU A 19 -20.90 -11.34 -12.61
C LEU A 19 -19.55 -12.05 -12.37
N LEU A 20 -19.09 -12.84 -13.34
CA LEU A 20 -17.77 -13.48 -13.28
C LEU A 20 -16.63 -12.47 -13.32
N LEU A 21 -16.75 -11.41 -14.13
CA LEU A 21 -15.75 -10.33 -14.19
C LEU A 21 -15.65 -9.55 -12.87
N PHE A 22 -16.77 -9.29 -12.20
CA PHE A 22 -16.75 -8.64 -10.89
C PHE A 22 -16.11 -9.51 -9.80
N ASN A 23 -16.37 -10.82 -9.80
CA ASN A 23 -15.74 -11.75 -8.86
C ASN A 23 -14.24 -11.96 -9.12
N ALA A 24 -13.80 -11.84 -10.38
CA ALA A 24 -12.39 -11.92 -10.73
C ALA A 24 -11.57 -10.68 -10.30
N SER A 25 -12.23 -9.55 -10.03
CA SER A 25 -11.55 -8.37 -9.51
C SER A 25 -11.13 -8.61 -8.05
N ALA A 26 -9.82 -8.67 -7.81
CA ALA A 26 -9.29 -8.87 -6.47
C ALA A 26 -9.58 -7.64 -5.61
N ASN A 27 -10.13 -7.85 -4.41
CA ASN A 27 -10.46 -6.76 -3.48
C ASN A 27 -9.15 -6.21 -2.87
N PRO A 28 -8.78 -4.94 -3.13
CA PRO A 28 -7.52 -4.38 -2.65
C PRO A 28 -7.44 -4.31 -1.12
N GLU A 29 -8.57 -4.15 -0.42
CA GLU A 29 -8.60 -4.18 1.06
C GLU A 29 -8.26 -5.56 1.61
N LYS A 30 -8.55 -6.63 0.87
CA LYS A 30 -8.13 -7.99 1.25
C LYS A 30 -6.69 -8.26 0.84
N MET A 31 -6.27 -7.75 -0.32
CA MET A 31 -4.92 -7.96 -0.83
C MET A 31 -3.86 -7.28 0.03
N ILE A 32 -4.12 -6.09 0.56
CA ILE A 32 -3.14 -5.35 1.36
C ILE A 32 -2.86 -5.99 2.73
N LEU A 33 -3.75 -6.86 3.23
CA LEU A 33 -3.59 -7.52 4.52
C LEU A 33 -2.29 -8.36 4.58
N GLY A 34 -1.67 -8.35 5.76
CA GLY A 34 -0.45 -9.10 6.05
C GLY A 34 0.77 -8.22 6.29
N LYS A 35 1.93 -8.86 6.31
CA LYS A 35 3.21 -8.23 6.63
C LYS A 35 3.97 -7.79 5.38
N TRP A 36 4.45 -6.58 5.41
CA TRP A 36 5.18 -5.91 4.35
C TRP A 36 6.44 -5.32 4.93
N LYS A 37 7.55 -5.58 4.26
CA LYS A 37 8.84 -5.05 4.63
C LYS A 37 9.22 -4.01 3.59
N GLU A 38 9.53 -2.80 4.05
CA GLU A 38 10.10 -1.79 3.18
C GLU A 38 11.49 -2.23 2.69
N THR A 39 11.71 -2.26 1.38
CA THR A 39 12.96 -2.74 0.77
C THR A 39 13.73 -1.68 0.03
N ASP A 40 13.06 -0.71 -0.61
CA ASP A 40 13.75 0.27 -1.46
C ASP A 40 12.97 1.60 -1.61
N TRP A 41 13.71 2.66 -1.97
CA TRP A 41 13.19 4.01 -2.21
C TRP A 41 13.65 4.50 -3.58
N LYS A 42 12.72 4.99 -4.40
CA LYS A 42 13.05 5.61 -5.69
C LYS A 42 12.57 7.05 -5.73
N PHE A 43 13.44 7.95 -6.18
CA PHE A 43 13.13 9.36 -6.36
C PHE A 43 13.13 9.68 -7.85
N GLU A 44 12.11 10.41 -8.30
CA GLU A 44 11.91 10.72 -9.72
C GLU A 44 12.93 11.74 -10.29
N LYS A 45 13.66 12.51 -9.44
CA LYS A 45 14.63 13.51 -9.91
C LYS A 45 16.05 13.30 -9.37
N GLY A 46 16.99 13.08 -10.30
CA GLY A 46 18.41 13.46 -10.31
C GLY A 46 19.31 13.10 -9.13
N ILE A 47 20.43 12.44 -9.43
CA ILE A 47 21.49 11.99 -8.49
C ILE A 47 21.95 13.07 -7.48
N ALA A 48 21.82 14.36 -7.81
CA ALA A 48 22.12 15.48 -6.91
C ALA A 48 21.18 15.59 -5.69
N PHE A 49 19.91 15.21 -5.82
CA PHE A 49 18.91 15.31 -4.75
C PHE A 49 19.09 14.24 -3.67
N ALA A 50 19.52 13.02 -4.06
CA ALA A 50 19.81 11.95 -3.13
C ALA A 50 21.01 12.27 -2.22
N ALA A 51 22.02 12.98 -2.76
CA ALA A 51 23.19 13.43 -2.00
C ALA A 51 22.82 14.55 -1.00
N ASP A 52 21.99 15.51 -1.41
CA ASP A 52 21.53 16.59 -0.54
C ASP A 52 20.61 16.10 0.59
N ILE A 53 19.76 15.10 0.35
CA ILE A 53 18.94 14.50 1.42
C ILE A 53 19.79 13.65 2.38
N ALA A 54 20.75 12.87 1.87
CA ALA A 54 21.68 12.15 2.73
C ALA A 54 22.52 13.11 3.61
N ALA A 55 22.88 14.28 3.08
CA ALA A 55 23.56 15.33 3.82
C ALA A 55 22.64 16.04 4.84
N ALA A 56 21.39 16.35 4.47
CA ALA A 56 20.41 16.98 5.35
C ALA A 56 19.99 16.08 6.53
N SER A 57 19.99 14.75 6.35
CA SER A 57 19.75 13.80 7.45
C SER A 57 20.80 13.84 8.57
N LYS A 58 21.99 14.40 8.29
CA LYS A 58 23.09 14.53 9.27
C LYS A 58 23.04 15.84 10.07
N THR A 59 22.32 16.86 9.60
CA THR A 59 22.22 18.16 10.27
C THR A 59 20.90 18.26 11.05
N LYS A 60 21.01 18.05 12.37
CA LYS A 60 19.94 17.98 13.39
C LYS A 60 18.98 19.20 13.52
N THR A 61 18.95 20.16 12.60
CA THR A 61 18.35 21.48 12.89
C THR A 61 17.17 21.87 12.00
N THR A 62 16.76 21.05 11.04
CA THR A 62 15.49 21.26 10.33
C THR A 62 15.02 19.91 9.85
N GLN A 63 14.16 19.23 10.62
CA GLN A 63 13.51 18.02 10.12
C GLN A 63 12.49 18.47 9.07
N PRO A 64 12.69 18.24 7.75
CA PRO A 64 11.54 18.13 6.88
C PRO A 64 10.66 17.01 7.44
N GLU A 65 9.34 17.17 7.37
CA GLU A 65 8.31 16.32 7.95
C GLU A 65 8.28 14.86 7.42
N PHE A 66 9.31 14.47 6.68
CA PHE A 66 9.65 13.11 6.28
C PHE A 66 10.73 12.58 7.21
N SER A 67 10.32 11.93 8.29
CA SER A 67 11.24 11.12 9.09
C SER A 67 11.65 9.90 8.26
N PHE A 68 12.81 9.99 7.59
CA PHE A 68 13.40 8.90 6.81
C PHE A 68 13.85 7.77 7.76
N HIS A 69 12.93 6.88 8.11
CA HIS A 69 13.24 5.63 8.82
C HIS A 69 13.38 4.52 7.79
N LYS A 70 14.63 4.12 7.52
CA LYS A 70 14.91 3.00 6.60
C LYS A 70 14.48 1.69 7.27
N ALA A 71 13.75 0.85 6.53
CA ALA A 71 13.37 -0.52 6.90
C ALA A 71 12.28 -0.64 7.97
N GLU A 72 11.15 0.02 7.74
CA GLU A 72 9.94 -0.20 8.52
C GLU A 72 9.25 -1.51 8.12
N ASP A 73 8.81 -2.28 9.11
CA ASP A 73 7.93 -3.44 8.90
C ASP A 73 6.49 -3.03 9.19
N TRP A 74 5.62 -3.21 8.20
CA TRP A 74 4.22 -2.81 8.22
C TRP A 74 3.35 -4.07 8.25
N GLU A 75 2.47 -4.19 9.24
CA GLU A 75 1.47 -5.26 9.30
C GLU A 75 0.06 -4.68 9.22
N PHE A 76 -0.60 -4.88 8.07
CA PHE A 76 -2.00 -4.50 7.88
C PHE A 76 -2.91 -5.59 8.41
N LEU A 77 -3.69 -5.27 9.44
CA LEU A 77 -4.62 -6.17 10.10
C LEU A 77 -6.07 -5.88 9.67
N PRO A 78 -6.96 -6.89 9.76
CA PRO A 78 -8.39 -6.69 9.58
C PRO A 78 -8.93 -5.60 10.50
N GLY A 79 -9.93 -4.85 10.03
CA GLY A 79 -10.55 -3.77 10.81
C GLY A 79 -9.82 -2.42 10.73
N GLY A 80 -8.84 -2.28 9.83
CA GLY A 80 -8.16 -1.00 9.61
C GLY A 80 -7.06 -0.69 10.62
N LEU A 81 -6.54 -1.69 11.33
CA LEU A 81 -5.39 -1.52 12.24
C LEU A 81 -4.08 -1.77 11.49
N LEU A 82 -3.12 -0.86 11.63
CA LEU A 82 -1.76 -0.97 11.09
C LEU A 82 -0.80 -1.07 12.27
N ARG A 83 0.00 -2.14 12.32
CA ARG A 83 1.15 -2.20 13.23
C ARG A 83 2.39 -1.80 12.45
N LEU A 84 3.03 -0.75 12.94
CA LEU A 84 4.22 -0.20 12.35
C LEU A 84 5.40 -0.49 13.28
N ASN A 85 6.39 -1.24 12.79
CA ASN A 85 7.63 -1.48 13.54
C ASN A 85 8.75 -0.60 13.00
N ILE A 86 9.16 0.38 13.80
CA ILE A 86 10.25 1.29 13.50
C ILE A 86 11.39 1.00 14.46
N ALA A 87 12.48 0.41 13.95
CA ALA A 87 13.69 0.14 14.73
C ALA A 87 13.43 -0.58 16.08
N GLY A 88 12.48 -1.53 16.09
CA GLY A 88 12.12 -2.30 17.28
C GLY A 88 11.06 -1.65 18.19
N LYS A 89 10.56 -0.46 17.85
CA LYS A 89 9.38 0.14 18.51
C LYS A 89 8.15 -0.15 17.67
N GLU A 90 7.12 -0.66 18.33
CA GLU A 90 5.82 -0.91 17.71
C GLU A 90 4.89 0.28 17.96
N GLU A 91 4.32 0.81 16.89
CA GLU A 91 3.28 1.83 16.90
C GLU A 91 2.00 1.28 16.26
N HIS A 92 0.85 1.62 16.83
CA HIS A 92 -0.46 1.19 16.34
C HIS A 92 -1.16 2.38 15.70
N LEU A 93 -1.42 2.26 14.41
CA LEU A 93 -2.03 3.29 13.58
C LEU A 93 -3.33 2.77 12.96
N THR A 94 -4.15 3.68 12.44
CA THR A 94 -5.34 3.30 11.67
C THR A 94 -5.05 3.49 10.19
N TRP A 95 -5.54 2.58 9.34
CA TRP A 95 -5.43 2.68 7.89
C TRP A 95 -6.77 2.43 7.20
N ARG A 96 -6.90 2.99 6.00
CA ARG A 96 -8.00 2.69 5.08
C ARG A 96 -7.59 2.92 3.65
N LEU A 97 -8.23 2.19 2.73
CA LEU A 97 -8.13 2.46 1.31
C LEU A 97 -9.25 3.39 0.85
N LYS A 98 -8.90 4.39 0.05
CA LYS A 98 -9.82 5.35 -0.58
C LYS A 98 -9.67 5.31 -2.10
N GLY A 99 -10.55 6.03 -2.81
CA GLY A 99 -10.45 6.21 -4.26
C GLY A 99 -10.50 4.88 -5.04
N ARG A 100 -11.37 3.94 -4.64
CA ARG A 100 -11.47 2.58 -5.22
C ARG A 100 -10.23 1.70 -5.00
N GLY A 101 -9.47 1.96 -3.94
CA GLY A 101 -8.27 1.17 -3.62
C GLY A 101 -6.96 1.75 -4.13
N HIS A 102 -6.97 2.97 -4.69
CA HIS A 102 -5.77 3.60 -5.23
C HIS A 102 -5.08 4.55 -4.24
N VAL A 103 -5.73 4.90 -3.14
CA VAL A 103 -5.16 5.79 -2.12
C VAL A 103 -5.11 5.04 -0.80
N LEU A 104 -3.91 4.83 -0.27
CA LEU A 104 -3.71 4.37 1.10
C LEU A 104 -3.66 5.59 2.02
N GLN A 105 -4.58 5.64 2.97
CA GLN A 105 -4.58 6.65 4.01
C GLN A 105 -4.18 6.02 5.34
N ILE A 106 -3.21 6.64 6.02
CA ILE A 106 -2.79 6.30 7.38
C ILE A 106 -3.14 7.45 8.31
N GLU A 107 -3.78 7.14 9.42
CA GLU A 107 -4.22 8.08 10.45
C GLU A 107 -3.42 7.84 11.73
N TYR A 108 -2.75 8.89 12.19
CA TYR A 108 -1.98 8.92 13.43
C TYR A 108 -2.86 9.47 14.56
N GLY A 109 -2.57 9.05 15.81
CA GLY A 109 -3.37 9.44 16.99
C GLY A 109 -3.46 10.95 17.28
N ASN A 110 -2.66 11.78 16.61
CA ASN A 110 -2.61 13.24 16.74
C ASN A 110 -3.37 13.99 15.62
N ASN A 111 -4.35 13.35 14.95
CA ASN A 111 -5.06 13.86 13.79
C ASN A 111 -4.19 14.13 12.54
N ARG A 112 -2.91 13.76 12.55
CA ARG A 112 -2.09 13.73 11.34
C ARG A 112 -2.56 12.59 10.44
N THR A 113 -2.69 12.88 9.16
CA THR A 113 -3.08 11.91 8.15
C THR A 113 -2.06 11.95 7.03
N GLU A 114 -1.63 10.78 6.59
CA GLU A 114 -0.75 10.62 5.44
C GLU A 114 -1.47 9.86 4.34
N ASN A 115 -1.36 10.37 3.11
CA ASN A 115 -1.97 9.77 1.93
C ASN A 115 -0.88 9.35 0.96
N TYR A 116 -0.96 8.11 0.51
CA TYR A 116 -0.08 7.54 -0.49
C TYR A 116 -0.88 7.06 -1.69
N GLN A 117 -0.37 7.29 -2.90
CA GLN A 117 -0.92 6.65 -4.08
C GLN A 117 -0.41 5.21 -4.15
N LEU A 118 -1.32 4.26 -4.04
CA LEU A 118 -1.06 2.84 -4.20
C LEU A 118 -0.97 2.51 -5.69
N THR A 119 0.26 2.47 -6.22
CA THR A 119 0.53 2.28 -7.65
C THR A 119 0.60 0.79 -8.02
N VAL A 120 1.11 -0.03 -7.11
CA VAL A 120 1.18 -1.48 -7.26
C VAL A 120 0.71 -2.12 -5.97
N LEU A 121 -0.20 -3.09 -6.07
CA LEU A 121 -0.57 -3.99 -4.99
C LEU A 121 -0.81 -5.38 -5.57
N ASP A 122 0.11 -6.31 -5.28
CA ASP A 122 -0.02 -7.72 -5.65
C ASP A 122 0.32 -8.65 -4.47
N ASN A 123 0.46 -9.95 -4.74
CA ASN A 123 0.71 -10.94 -3.69
C ASN A 123 2.11 -10.83 -3.06
N ASN A 124 3.04 -10.11 -3.68
CA ASN A 124 4.44 -10.08 -3.29
C ASN A 124 4.98 -8.66 -3.15
N ARG A 125 4.35 -7.69 -3.79
CA ARG A 125 4.86 -6.34 -3.92
C ARG A 125 3.77 -5.29 -3.68
N MET A 126 4.17 -4.25 -2.96
CA MET A 126 3.37 -3.03 -2.78
C MET A 126 4.26 -1.84 -3.11
N VAL A 127 3.75 -0.88 -3.87
CA VAL A 127 4.46 0.36 -4.22
C VAL A 127 3.57 1.55 -3.89
N LEU A 128 4.09 2.42 -3.04
CA LEU A 128 3.43 3.63 -2.57
C LEU A 128 4.18 4.84 -3.11
N ASN A 129 3.44 5.82 -3.65
CA ASN A 129 4.00 7.11 -4.00
C ASN A 129 3.54 8.13 -2.96
N ALA A 130 4.49 8.75 -2.27
CA ALA A 130 4.22 9.90 -1.41
C ALA A 130 4.17 11.17 -2.28
N GLU A 131 3.01 11.82 -2.32
CA GLU A 131 2.89 13.17 -2.88
C GLU A 131 3.28 14.18 -1.78
N SER A 132 4.35 14.94 -2.00
CA SER A 132 4.68 16.08 -1.14
C SER A 132 3.99 17.33 -1.68
N ASP A 133 3.24 18.03 -0.83
CA ASP A 133 2.52 19.28 -1.12
C ASP A 133 3.41 20.46 -1.56
N MET A 134 4.73 20.28 -1.60
CA MET A 134 5.64 21.30 -2.14
C MET A 134 5.89 21.04 -3.63
N GLN A 135 5.30 21.90 -4.46
CA GLN A 135 5.37 21.98 -5.93
C GLN A 135 6.78 21.95 -6.59
N ALA A 136 7.83 21.44 -5.95
CA ALA A 136 9.20 21.45 -6.46
C ALA A 136 10.01 20.15 -6.30
N ARG A 137 9.56 19.09 -5.61
CA ARG A 137 10.53 18.08 -5.07
C ARG A 137 10.40 16.61 -5.50
N GLY A 138 9.52 16.29 -6.44
CA GLY A 138 9.45 14.96 -7.07
C GLY A 138 8.73 13.89 -6.22
N ILE A 139 8.29 12.82 -6.87
CA ILE A 139 7.58 11.71 -6.22
C ILE A 139 8.60 10.80 -5.53
N ALA A 140 8.40 10.55 -4.23
CA ALA A 140 9.12 9.50 -3.50
C ALA A 140 8.32 8.20 -3.59
N GLN A 141 8.91 7.17 -4.20
CA GLN A 141 8.32 5.85 -4.29
C GLN A 141 8.91 4.95 -3.20
N LEU A 142 8.04 4.43 -2.33
CA LEU A 142 8.36 3.43 -1.33
C LEU A 142 8.00 2.06 -1.90
N ILE A 143 8.96 1.13 -1.85
CA ILE A 143 8.80 -0.23 -2.36
C ILE A 143 8.80 -1.20 -1.18
N PHE A 144 7.78 -2.04 -1.14
CA PHE A 144 7.60 -3.05 -0.11
C PHE A 144 7.54 -4.44 -0.73
N GLU A 145 8.11 -5.40 0.00
CA GLU A 145 7.97 -6.82 -0.29
C GLU A 145 7.17 -7.52 0.80
N ARG A 146 6.28 -8.43 0.40
CA ARG A 146 5.49 -9.21 1.35
C ARG A 146 6.40 -10.15 2.12
N THR A 147 6.39 -10.06 3.44
CA THR A 147 7.07 -11.04 4.28
C THR A 147 6.28 -12.33 4.25
N LYS A 148 6.86 -13.38 3.66
CA LYS A 148 6.31 -14.72 3.80
C LYS A 148 6.35 -15.07 5.28
N THR A 149 5.19 -15.24 5.89
CA THR A 149 5.12 -15.86 7.20
C THR A 149 5.48 -17.32 6.97
N ASP A 150 6.76 -17.66 7.10
CA ASP A 150 7.16 -19.06 7.18
C ASP A 150 6.37 -19.67 8.33
N SER A 151 5.66 -20.74 8.00
CA SER A 151 4.83 -21.52 8.90
C SER A 151 5.68 -22.16 10.00
N TYR A 152 6.06 -21.37 11.01
CA TYR A 152 6.63 -21.87 12.27
C TYR A 152 5.61 -22.67 13.10
N ALA A 153 4.35 -22.77 12.63
CA ALA A 153 3.28 -23.53 13.27
C ALA A 153 3.31 -25.05 12.99
N GLN A 154 4.25 -25.58 12.21
CA GLN A 154 4.37 -27.04 11.99
C GLN A 154 5.37 -27.74 12.92
N LYS A 155 5.90 -27.07 13.94
CA LYS A 155 6.82 -27.69 14.90
C LYS A 155 6.26 -27.88 16.29
N ILE A 156 4.96 -28.12 16.44
CA ILE A 156 4.41 -28.76 17.65
C ILE A 156 3.15 -29.57 17.29
N GLN A 157 3.33 -30.78 16.76
CA GLN A 157 2.52 -31.96 17.08
C GLN A 157 3.15 -33.24 16.52
#